data_AF-A0A7C3BSV3-F1
#
_entry.id   AF-A0A7C3BSV3-F1
#
_cell.length_a   1.000
_cell.length_b   1.000
_cell.length_c   1.000
_cell.angle_alpha   90.00
_cell.angle_beta   90.00
_cell.angle_gamma   90.00
#
_symmetry.space_group_name_H-M   'P 1'
#
loop_
_entity.id
_entity.type
_entity.pdbx_description
1 polymer ?
#
loop_
_entity_poly.entity_id
_entity_poly.type
_entity_poly.pdbx_seq_one_letter_code
_entity_poly.pdbx_strand_id
1 'polypeptide(L)'
;MTHSVHNHLFKRLKRYLPPHLAEYLRPNIATDAALTIAIHITSVRYVLSTYLPRYLVDLIAQDPTPGKVSGGFRYGTVMFADVSGFTAMSEKLSVLGKEGAEEITAIVNEYFDTMLDISAEYGGDLLKFGGDALLIFFEGEDGAHRAVVTAQKMQQAMTAFVQVKTSLGEFPLKMSIGMGTGPVFLANLGTVEGMEYAVMGRALSNMAKAEDRAAATQVMVDQNTKDAAADIAEFSDAGDDFWLLENVAPFTPSENYLSQEIEPPPLLAGGEALELLESCLPHITVIEGLRPFVPDDLLSRLIAGPQQPSLPGSHRPVTVMFANFYGIDEIIETLGQAHEDAITQILNTHFVTMSRILARFGGVVNKVDTYAIGHRIMALFGALHAHEDDPQRAVRAAVEMNRALGKVNERAAKILSELPSDAEFGTEPLKQRIGLNSGFVFAGNVGSTARREYSVMGDEVNLTARLMGIAKEGDVLISQSTARHVRNIFELQAQEPVKVKGKSKPVANYVVSGERERPQRWANLVSIPIVGRAPELKKGYNAVEQARNGQGNLLILSGVSGIGKTRLAEEIAYYGERAELDLLAGTCLSYG
;
A
#
# COMPACT_ATOMS: atom_id res chain seq x y z
N MET A 1 -39.61 -7.81 23.46
CA MET A 1 -38.89 -7.33 22.26
C MET A 1 -37.65 -6.48 22.59
N THR A 2 -37.62 -5.75 23.70
CA THR A 2 -36.53 -4.85 24.12
C THR A 2 -35.16 -5.52 24.38
N HIS A 3 -35.11 -6.71 24.98
CA HIS A 3 -33.84 -7.43 25.22
C HIS A 3 -33.09 -7.83 23.94
N SER A 4 -33.80 -8.14 22.85
CA SER A 4 -33.17 -8.54 21.58
C SER A 4 -32.48 -7.34 20.90
N VAL A 5 -33.13 -6.17 20.95
CA VAL A 5 -32.62 -4.93 20.36
C VAL A 5 -31.36 -4.44 21.10
N HIS A 6 -31.38 -4.46 22.43
CA HIS A 6 -30.21 -4.11 23.26
C HIS A 6 -29.02 -5.03 22.99
N ASN A 7 -29.27 -6.34 22.88
CA ASN A 7 -28.22 -7.32 22.57
C ASN A 7 -27.62 -7.10 21.18
N HIS A 8 -28.42 -6.72 20.19
CA HIS A 8 -27.92 -6.43 18.85
C HIS A 8 -27.07 -5.14 18.82
N LEU A 9 -27.57 -4.07 19.43
CA LEU A 9 -26.87 -2.79 19.56
C LEU A 9 -25.51 -2.95 20.27
N PHE A 10 -25.50 -3.59 21.44
CA PHE A 10 -24.27 -3.79 22.21
C PHE A 10 -23.28 -4.69 21.48
N LYS A 11 -23.75 -5.70 20.74
CA LYS A 11 -22.88 -6.56 19.92
C LYS A 11 -22.20 -5.78 18.80
N ARG A 12 -22.90 -4.84 18.15
CA ARG A 12 -22.30 -3.99 17.11
C ARG A 12 -21.31 -2.98 17.70
N LEU A 13 -21.69 -2.28 18.77
CA LEU A 13 -20.81 -1.33 19.48
C LEU A 13 -19.51 -1.99 19.93
N LYS A 14 -19.60 -3.17 20.56
CA LYS A 14 -18.45 -3.87 21.14
C LYS A 14 -17.33 -4.17 20.15
N ARG A 15 -17.61 -4.26 18.84
CA ARG A 15 -16.59 -4.48 17.80
C ARG A 15 -15.64 -3.29 17.62
N TYR A 16 -16.10 -2.10 17.96
CA TYR A 16 -15.41 -0.83 17.74
C TYR A 16 -15.10 -0.12 19.06
N LEU A 17 -14.97 -0.89 20.14
CA LEU A 17 -14.58 -0.38 21.45
C LEU A 17 -13.33 -1.11 21.95
N PRO A 18 -12.39 -0.38 22.59
CA PRO A 18 -11.33 -1.02 23.34
C PRO A 18 -11.91 -1.80 24.54
N PRO A 19 -11.18 -2.81 25.06
CA PRO A 19 -11.68 -3.69 26.12
C PRO A 19 -12.26 -2.94 27.34
N HIS A 20 -11.57 -1.88 27.79
CA HIS A 20 -11.99 -1.10 28.95
C HIS A 20 -13.31 -0.33 28.74
N LEU A 21 -13.64 0.09 27.50
CA LEU A 21 -14.92 0.72 27.20
C LEU A 21 -16.03 -0.32 27.00
N ALA A 22 -15.70 -1.45 26.39
CA ALA A 22 -16.64 -2.54 26.15
C ALA A 22 -17.23 -3.12 27.45
N GLU A 23 -16.51 -3.05 28.57
CA GLU A 23 -16.97 -3.48 29.90
C GLU A 23 -18.15 -2.66 30.43
N TYR A 24 -18.32 -1.41 29.99
CA TYR A 24 -19.44 -0.56 30.41
C TYR A 24 -20.77 -0.91 29.72
N LEU A 25 -20.75 -1.68 28.61
CA LEU A 25 -21.95 -2.04 27.86
C LEU A 25 -22.82 -3.04 28.63
N ARG A 26 -23.79 -2.51 29.39
CA ARG A 26 -24.78 -3.26 30.17
C ARG A 26 -26.13 -2.54 30.15
N PRO A 27 -27.26 -3.25 30.37
CA PRO A 27 -28.61 -2.66 30.23
C PRO A 27 -28.85 -1.37 31.04
N ASN A 28 -28.19 -1.21 32.19
CA ASN A 28 -28.28 -0.02 33.05
C ASN A 28 -26.97 0.79 33.01
N ILE A 29 -26.47 1.09 31.81
CA ILE A 29 -25.26 1.91 31.63
C ILE A 29 -25.52 3.35 32.11
N ALA A 30 -24.54 3.96 32.77
CA ALA A 30 -24.62 5.34 33.20
C ALA A 30 -24.48 6.29 32.00
N THR A 31 -25.16 7.44 32.03
CA THR A 31 -25.15 8.43 30.94
C THR A 31 -23.72 8.89 30.60
N ASP A 32 -22.86 9.14 31.59
CA ASP A 32 -21.47 9.55 31.35
C ASP A 32 -20.66 8.48 30.61
N ALA A 33 -20.91 7.19 30.91
CA ALA A 33 -20.26 6.08 30.22
C ALA A 33 -20.78 5.92 28.79
N ALA A 34 -22.10 6.12 28.57
CA ALA A 34 -22.69 6.13 27.24
C ALA A 34 -22.16 7.30 26.39
N LEU A 35 -22.01 8.49 26.98
CA LEU A 35 -21.40 9.65 26.33
C LEU A 35 -19.94 9.37 25.94
N THR A 36 -19.16 8.76 26.83
CA THR A 36 -17.78 8.36 26.54
C THR A 36 -17.71 7.38 25.36
N ILE A 37 -18.61 6.40 25.31
CA ILE A 37 -18.74 5.46 24.18
C ILE A 37 -19.11 6.19 22.89
N ALA A 38 -20.07 7.12 22.95
CA ALA A 38 -20.47 7.91 21.79
C ALA A 38 -19.32 8.76 21.23
N ILE A 39 -18.60 9.48 22.11
CA ILE A 39 -17.39 10.23 21.75
C ILE A 39 -16.36 9.32 21.10
N HIS A 40 -16.13 8.13 21.66
CA HIS A 40 -15.19 7.17 21.11
C HIS A 40 -15.58 6.71 19.70
N ILE A 41 -16.83 6.27 19.49
CA ILE A 41 -17.30 5.80 18.19
C ILE A 41 -17.24 6.91 17.14
N THR A 42 -17.66 8.13 17.50
CA THR A 42 -17.55 9.29 16.62
C THR A 42 -16.09 9.61 16.27
N SER A 43 -15.18 9.47 17.24
CA SER A 43 -13.74 9.63 17.01
C SER A 43 -13.18 8.55 16.09
N VAL A 44 -13.62 7.28 16.23
CA VAL A 44 -13.23 6.17 15.35
C VAL A 44 -13.70 6.42 13.92
N ARG A 45 -14.95 6.88 13.72
CA ARG A 45 -15.46 7.25 12.40
C ARG A 45 -14.62 8.36 11.78
N TYR A 46 -14.36 9.43 12.55
CA TYR A 46 -13.60 10.57 12.08
C TYR A 46 -12.19 10.16 11.66
N VAL A 47 -11.43 9.52 12.57
CA VAL A 47 -10.04 9.13 12.27
C VAL A 47 -9.97 8.19 11.08
N LEU A 48 -10.89 7.22 10.96
CA LEU A 48 -10.91 6.30 9.82
C LEU A 48 -11.14 7.03 8.49
N SER A 49 -11.98 8.06 8.51
CA SER A 49 -12.24 8.90 7.33
C SER A 49 -10.98 9.65 6.89
N THR A 50 -10.11 10.05 7.82
CA THR A 50 -8.83 10.72 7.46
C THR A 50 -7.84 9.78 6.75
N TYR A 51 -8.04 8.46 6.79
CA TYR A 51 -7.18 7.51 6.08
C TYR A 51 -7.55 7.31 4.61
N LEU A 52 -8.64 7.91 4.14
CA LEU A 52 -9.25 7.66 2.85
C LEU A 52 -9.54 8.97 2.09
N PRO A 53 -9.65 8.93 0.75
CA PRO A 53 -10.06 10.10 -0.04
C PRO A 53 -11.45 10.59 0.37
N ARG A 54 -11.68 11.91 0.29
CA ARG A 54 -12.95 12.52 0.72
C ARG A 54 -14.10 12.00 -0.13
N TYR A 55 -13.90 11.91 -1.44
CA TYR A 55 -14.87 11.37 -2.37
C TYR A 55 -15.33 9.95 -1.98
N LEU A 56 -14.38 9.10 -1.59
CA LEU A 56 -14.69 7.74 -1.15
C LEU A 56 -15.48 7.73 0.15
N VAL A 57 -15.09 8.57 1.12
CA VAL A 57 -15.80 8.70 2.40
C VAL A 57 -17.25 9.11 2.17
N ASP A 58 -17.50 10.09 1.30
CA ASP A 58 -18.85 10.56 0.97
C ASP A 58 -19.66 9.50 0.25
N LEU A 59 -19.06 8.79 -0.70
CA LEU A 59 -19.70 7.68 -1.42
C LEU A 59 -20.16 6.57 -0.44
N ILE A 60 -19.29 6.19 0.49
CA ILE A 60 -19.60 5.17 1.51
C ILE A 60 -20.57 5.70 2.56
N ALA A 61 -20.54 7.00 2.89
CA ALA A 61 -21.53 7.59 3.80
C ALA A 61 -22.95 7.54 3.22
N GLN A 62 -23.10 7.66 1.90
CA GLN A 62 -24.38 7.56 1.19
C GLN A 62 -24.86 6.11 1.04
N ASP A 63 -23.96 5.17 0.72
CA ASP A 63 -24.25 3.73 0.66
C ASP A 63 -23.19 2.92 1.41
N PRO A 64 -23.37 2.69 2.72
CA PRO A 64 -22.39 2.06 3.59
C PRO A 64 -22.41 0.52 3.51
N THR A 65 -22.56 -0.03 2.30
CA THR A 65 -22.54 -1.48 2.07
C THR A 65 -21.09 -2.01 2.06
N PRO A 66 -20.66 -2.81 3.06
CA PRO A 66 -19.28 -3.29 3.13
C PRO A 66 -18.93 -4.21 1.97
N GLY A 67 -17.76 -4.05 1.36
CA GLY A 67 -17.30 -4.91 0.28
C GLY A 67 -17.98 -4.62 -1.08
N LYS A 68 -18.69 -3.49 -1.22
CA LYS A 68 -19.37 -3.12 -2.46
C LYS A 68 -18.35 -2.76 -3.54
N VAL A 69 -18.32 -3.58 -4.59
CA VAL A 69 -17.55 -3.33 -5.81
C VAL A 69 -18.33 -2.36 -6.69
N SER A 70 -17.64 -1.36 -7.22
CA SER A 70 -18.22 -0.37 -8.15
C SER A 70 -17.11 0.25 -9.00
N GLY A 71 -17.44 0.69 -10.21
CA GLY A 71 -16.55 1.48 -11.04
C GLY A 71 -17.37 2.52 -11.82
N GLY A 72 -16.72 3.59 -12.25
CA GLY A 72 -17.35 4.58 -13.11
C GLY A 72 -16.39 5.66 -13.57
N PHE A 73 -16.68 6.25 -14.73
CA PHE A 73 -15.92 7.38 -15.23
C PHE A 73 -16.35 8.68 -14.55
N ARG A 74 -15.35 9.52 -14.26
CA ARG A 74 -15.50 10.93 -13.91
C ARG A 74 -14.65 11.76 -14.85
N TYR A 75 -15.02 13.02 -15.02
CA TYR A 75 -14.23 13.97 -15.80
C TYR A 75 -13.61 14.99 -14.87
N GLY A 76 -12.35 15.32 -15.11
CA GLY A 76 -11.66 16.36 -14.34
C GLY A 76 -10.16 16.40 -14.62
N THR A 77 -9.45 17.08 -13.74
CA THR A 77 -7.99 17.24 -13.82
C THR A 77 -7.32 16.49 -12.68
N VAL A 78 -6.37 15.64 -13.02
CA VAL A 78 -5.47 14.99 -12.05
C VAL A 78 -4.15 15.75 -12.00
N MET A 79 -3.68 15.99 -10.78
CA MET A 79 -2.42 16.66 -10.49
C MET A 79 -1.53 15.71 -9.69
N PHE A 80 -0.26 15.61 -10.06
CA PHE A 80 0.76 14.98 -9.24
C PHE A 80 1.83 16.00 -8.91
N ALA A 81 1.96 16.30 -7.63
CA ALA A 81 2.98 17.20 -7.11
C ALA A 81 4.06 16.36 -6.42
N ASP A 82 5.19 16.16 -7.10
CA ASP A 82 6.34 15.44 -6.57
C ASP A 82 7.27 16.37 -5.80
N VAL A 83 7.85 15.88 -4.71
CA VAL A 83 8.73 16.65 -3.85
C VAL A 83 10.09 16.00 -3.77
N SER A 84 11.07 16.68 -4.34
CA SER A 84 12.46 16.29 -4.19
C SER A 84 13.07 16.86 -2.90
N GLY A 85 13.81 16.02 -2.18
CA GLY A 85 14.61 16.43 -1.00
C GLY A 85 14.29 15.64 0.27
N PHE A 86 13.06 15.13 0.42
CA PHE A 86 12.66 14.35 1.60
C PHE A 86 13.46 13.07 1.77
N THR A 87 13.66 12.31 0.69
CA THR A 87 14.44 11.08 0.75
C THR A 87 15.87 11.33 1.23
N ALA A 88 16.55 12.36 0.70
CA ALA A 88 17.91 12.71 1.10
C ALA A 88 18.00 13.22 2.55
N MET A 89 16.98 13.96 3.00
CA MET A 89 16.85 14.40 4.39
C MET A 89 16.65 13.21 5.33
N SER A 90 15.74 12.31 4.97
CA SER A 90 15.42 11.10 5.74
C SER A 90 16.63 10.19 5.91
N GLU A 91 17.43 10.02 4.84
CA GLU A 91 18.67 9.24 4.90
C GLU A 91 19.65 9.82 5.93
N LYS A 92 19.95 11.12 5.87
CA LYS A 92 20.90 11.73 6.80
C LYS A 92 20.40 11.67 8.25
N LEU A 93 19.12 11.98 8.48
CA LEU A 93 18.54 11.97 9.81
C LEU A 93 18.34 10.56 10.37
N SER A 94 18.28 9.50 9.53
CA SER A 94 18.17 8.12 10.00
C SER A 94 19.30 7.68 10.94
N VAL A 95 20.48 8.32 10.83
CA VAL A 95 21.65 8.07 11.70
C VAL A 95 21.36 8.43 13.17
N LEU A 96 20.47 9.39 13.42
CA LEU A 96 20.06 9.81 14.77
C LEU A 96 19.00 8.87 15.38
N GLY A 97 18.56 7.84 14.64
CA GLY A 97 17.57 6.90 15.12
C GLY A 97 16.23 7.57 15.40
N LYS A 98 15.77 7.52 16.65
CA LYS A 98 14.44 7.99 17.05
C LYS A 98 14.29 9.51 16.93
N GLU A 99 15.31 10.28 17.32
CA GLU A 99 15.27 11.74 17.27
C GLU A 99 15.17 12.26 15.83
N GLY A 100 15.96 11.67 14.92
CA GLY A 100 15.88 12.00 13.50
C GLY A 100 14.54 11.63 12.87
N ALA A 101 13.95 10.49 13.29
CA ALA A 101 12.60 10.10 12.87
C ALA A 101 11.52 11.11 13.31
N GLU A 102 11.60 11.63 14.52
CA GLU A 102 10.67 12.65 15.04
C GLU A 102 10.82 13.98 14.28
N GLU A 103 12.06 14.40 14.00
CA GLU A 103 12.35 15.63 13.26
C GLU A 103 11.85 15.57 11.81
N ILE A 104 12.11 14.46 11.09
CA ILE A 104 11.56 14.24 9.73
C ILE A 104 10.04 14.32 9.76
N THR A 105 9.41 13.66 10.73
CA THR A 105 7.95 13.60 10.82
C THR A 105 7.35 15.00 11.01
N ALA A 106 7.96 15.84 11.84
CA ALA A 106 7.48 17.21 12.07
C ALA A 106 7.52 18.06 10.78
N ILE A 107 8.64 18.03 10.05
CA ILE A 107 8.82 18.78 8.80
C ILE A 107 7.85 18.28 7.72
N VAL A 108 7.74 16.96 7.59
CA VAL A 108 6.86 16.32 6.60
C VAL A 108 5.40 16.67 6.87
N ASN A 109 4.97 16.68 8.14
CA ASN A 109 3.61 17.06 8.50
C ASN A 109 3.33 18.54 8.21
N GLU A 110 4.22 19.46 8.58
CA GLU A 110 4.06 20.90 8.29
C GLU A 110 3.94 21.17 6.78
N TYR A 111 4.76 20.49 5.98
CA TYR A 111 4.69 20.52 4.53
C TYR A 111 3.32 20.02 4.02
N PHE A 112 2.89 18.83 4.47
CA PHE A 112 1.64 18.25 4.01
C PHE A 112 0.42 19.04 4.46
N ASP A 113 0.40 19.55 5.69
CA ASP A 113 -0.65 20.44 6.18
C ASP A 113 -0.81 21.64 5.23
N THR A 114 0.29 22.35 4.94
CA THR A 114 0.28 23.52 4.05
C THR A 114 -0.25 23.20 2.65
N MET A 115 0.23 22.10 2.03
CA MET A 115 -0.15 21.76 0.66
C MET A 115 -1.58 21.23 0.57
N LEU A 116 -2.04 20.48 1.57
CA LEU A 116 -3.39 19.94 1.61
C LEU A 116 -4.43 21.04 1.90
N ASP A 117 -4.09 22.03 2.71
CA ASP A 117 -4.96 23.19 2.95
C ASP A 117 -5.17 23.99 1.64
N ILE A 118 -4.09 24.24 0.88
CA ILE A 118 -4.18 24.90 -0.43
C ILE A 118 -5.03 24.08 -1.41
N SER A 119 -4.82 22.76 -1.46
CA SER A 119 -5.63 21.87 -2.31
C SER A 119 -7.12 21.91 -1.92
N ALA A 120 -7.42 21.87 -0.62
CA ALA A 120 -8.77 21.85 -0.10
C ALA A 120 -9.53 23.16 -0.40
N GLU A 121 -8.86 24.32 -0.32
CA GLU A 121 -9.42 25.65 -0.68
C GLU A 121 -10.05 25.64 -2.09
N TYR A 122 -9.43 24.91 -3.02
CA TYR A 122 -9.86 24.79 -4.42
C TYR A 122 -10.50 23.44 -4.76
N GLY A 123 -10.92 22.66 -3.75
CA GLY A 123 -11.69 21.45 -3.99
C GLY A 123 -10.92 20.26 -4.52
N GLY A 124 -9.59 20.28 -4.41
CA GLY A 124 -8.77 19.13 -4.77
C GLY A 124 -8.93 18.03 -3.75
N ASP A 125 -9.35 16.83 -4.17
CA ASP A 125 -9.39 15.66 -3.32
C ASP A 125 -8.06 14.90 -3.40
N LEU A 126 -7.42 14.69 -2.24
CA LEU A 126 -6.20 13.89 -2.19
C LEU A 126 -6.56 12.41 -2.29
N LEU A 127 -6.33 11.87 -3.48
CA LEU A 127 -6.56 10.46 -3.78
C LEU A 127 -5.52 9.60 -3.06
N LYS A 128 -4.23 9.84 -3.27
CA LYS A 128 -3.14 9.01 -2.72
C LYS A 128 -1.86 9.80 -2.47
N PHE A 129 -1.05 9.31 -1.54
CA PHE A 129 0.35 9.72 -1.41
C PHE A 129 1.25 8.85 -2.29
N GLY A 130 2.04 9.44 -3.17
CA GLY A 130 3.00 8.77 -4.06
C GLY A 130 4.38 8.57 -3.44
N GLY A 131 4.45 8.26 -2.14
CA GLY A 131 5.68 8.42 -1.36
C GLY A 131 5.73 9.82 -0.76
N ASP A 132 6.58 10.67 -1.29
CA ASP A 132 6.67 12.11 -1.00
C ASP A 132 5.78 12.98 -1.92
N ALA A 133 5.15 12.38 -2.93
CA ALA A 133 4.27 13.08 -3.87
C ALA A 133 2.78 13.10 -3.44
N LEU A 134 2.04 14.07 -3.95
CA LEU A 134 0.59 14.21 -3.77
C LEU A 134 -0.15 13.92 -5.08
N LEU A 135 -1.07 12.96 -5.08
CA LEU A 135 -1.99 12.73 -6.20
C LEU A 135 -3.37 13.32 -5.88
N ILE A 136 -3.71 14.41 -6.55
CA ILE A 136 -4.91 15.21 -6.29
C ILE A 136 -5.83 15.17 -7.51
N PHE A 137 -7.14 15.09 -7.28
CA PHE A 137 -8.15 15.14 -8.33
C PHE A 137 -9.10 16.31 -8.14
N PHE A 138 -9.32 17.05 -9.22
CA PHE A 138 -10.27 18.15 -9.32
C PHE A 138 -11.39 17.72 -10.27
N GLU A 139 -12.50 17.25 -9.71
CA GLU A 139 -13.66 16.77 -10.46
C GLU A 139 -14.46 17.93 -11.08
N GLY A 140 -14.95 17.76 -12.31
CA GLY A 140 -15.81 18.73 -12.99
C GLY A 140 -15.10 19.52 -14.11
N GLU A 141 -15.88 20.34 -14.81
CA GLU A 141 -15.42 21.07 -16.01
C GLU A 141 -14.42 22.18 -15.67
N ASP A 142 -14.58 22.86 -14.54
CA ASP A 142 -13.66 23.87 -14.01
C ASP A 142 -12.49 23.24 -13.23
N GLY A 143 -12.32 21.91 -13.29
CA GLY A 143 -11.24 21.20 -12.64
C GLY A 143 -9.86 21.69 -13.08
N ALA A 144 -9.69 22.03 -14.36
CA ALA A 144 -8.44 22.55 -14.90
C ALA A 144 -8.09 23.92 -14.31
N HIS A 145 -9.07 24.82 -14.20
CA HIS A 145 -8.89 26.14 -13.58
C HIS A 145 -8.45 26.02 -12.13
N ARG A 146 -9.15 25.19 -11.35
CA ARG A 146 -8.80 24.95 -9.94
C ARG A 146 -7.42 24.33 -9.80
N ALA A 147 -7.06 23.38 -10.67
CA ALA A 147 -5.75 22.74 -10.64
C ALA A 147 -4.60 23.73 -10.92
N VAL A 148 -4.66 24.55 -11.98
CA VAL A 148 -3.55 25.47 -12.31
C VAL A 148 -3.35 26.55 -11.24
N VAL A 149 -4.43 27.05 -10.63
CA VAL A 149 -4.38 28.00 -9.52
C VAL A 149 -3.78 27.36 -8.27
N THR A 150 -4.22 26.13 -7.95
CA THR A 150 -3.69 25.36 -6.82
C THR A 150 -2.19 25.15 -6.99
N ALA A 151 -1.72 24.77 -8.18
CA ALA A 151 -0.30 24.55 -8.43
C ALA A 151 0.52 25.83 -8.30
N GLN A 152 0.03 26.96 -8.80
CA GLN A 152 0.70 28.24 -8.62
C GLN A 152 0.84 28.58 -7.13
N LYS A 153 -0.22 28.40 -6.34
CA LYS A 153 -0.20 28.63 -4.89
C LYS A 153 0.73 27.65 -4.15
N MET A 154 0.74 26.38 -4.52
CA MET A 154 1.68 25.39 -3.96
C MET A 154 3.13 25.78 -4.25
N GLN A 155 3.45 26.17 -5.48
CA GLN A 155 4.80 26.67 -5.83
C GLN A 155 5.18 27.95 -5.06
N GLN A 156 4.23 28.85 -4.80
CA GLN A 156 4.47 30.01 -3.95
C GLN A 156 4.73 29.61 -2.48
N ALA A 157 3.93 28.70 -1.94
CA ALA A 157 4.10 28.19 -0.57
C ALA A 157 5.42 27.43 -0.38
N MET A 158 5.96 26.81 -1.43
CA MET A 158 7.27 26.16 -1.41
C MET A 158 8.41 27.09 -1.01
N THR A 159 8.25 28.41 -1.12
CA THR A 159 9.25 29.39 -0.64
C THR A 159 9.61 29.23 0.84
N ALA A 160 8.65 28.77 1.68
CA ALA A 160 8.89 28.49 3.09
C ALA A 160 9.79 27.25 3.32
N PHE A 161 9.86 26.36 2.33
CA PHE A 161 10.54 25.05 2.42
C PHE A 161 11.87 24.99 1.63
N VAL A 162 12.32 26.12 1.08
CA VAL A 162 13.59 26.18 0.30
C VAL A 162 14.82 25.98 1.19
N GLN A 163 14.73 26.26 2.50
CA GLN A 163 15.80 26.07 3.47
C GLN A 163 15.28 25.41 4.75
N VAL A 164 14.91 24.13 4.65
CA VAL A 164 14.51 23.38 5.85
C VAL A 164 15.75 23.14 6.71
N LYS A 165 15.74 23.73 7.91
CA LYS A 165 16.81 23.57 8.90
C LYS A 165 16.57 22.31 9.72
N THR A 166 17.58 21.45 9.79
CA THR A 166 17.57 20.27 10.65
C THR A 166 18.82 20.21 11.51
N SER A 167 18.81 19.31 12.49
CA SER A 167 19.95 19.00 13.35
C SER A 167 21.22 18.59 12.58
N LEU A 168 21.08 18.13 11.33
CA LEU A 168 22.19 17.71 10.46
C LEU A 168 22.43 18.63 9.24
N GLY A 169 21.89 19.85 9.28
CA GLY A 169 22.14 20.89 8.29
C GLY A 169 20.88 21.35 7.56
N GLU A 170 21.07 22.07 6.46
CA GLU A 170 19.97 22.61 5.64
C GLU A 170 19.69 21.72 4.43
N PHE A 171 18.41 21.45 4.19
CA PHE A 171 17.93 20.62 3.09
C PHE A 171 16.93 21.40 2.27
N PRO A 172 17.24 21.72 1.00
CA PRO A 172 16.28 22.39 0.15
C PRO A 172 15.24 21.40 -0.35
N LEU A 173 13.96 21.74 -0.17
CA LEU A 173 12.85 21.04 -0.81
C LEU A 173 12.47 21.76 -2.10
N LYS A 174 12.14 20.98 -3.14
CA LYS A 174 11.65 21.51 -4.41
C LYS A 174 10.50 20.66 -4.92
N MET A 175 9.55 21.29 -5.58
CA MET A 175 8.36 20.64 -6.10
C MET A 175 8.31 20.70 -7.63
N SER A 176 8.07 19.56 -8.28
CA SER A 176 7.62 19.48 -9.67
C SER A 176 6.13 19.13 -9.68
N ILE A 177 5.37 19.67 -10.64
CA ILE A 177 3.95 19.35 -10.77
C ILE A 177 3.66 18.94 -12.21
N GLY A 178 3.01 17.79 -12.38
CA GLY A 178 2.39 17.37 -13.64
C GLY A 178 0.87 17.42 -13.55
N MET A 179 0.20 17.75 -14.66
CA MET A 179 -1.26 17.70 -14.75
C MET A 179 -1.76 17.06 -16.04
N GLY A 180 -2.92 16.42 -15.95
CA GLY A 180 -3.63 15.86 -17.09
C GLY A 180 -5.14 15.99 -16.92
N THR A 181 -5.83 16.36 -17.99
CA THR A 181 -7.28 16.58 -17.98
C THR A 181 -7.99 15.59 -18.88
N GLY A 182 -9.06 14.98 -18.37
CA GLY A 182 -9.85 14.05 -19.15
C GLY A 182 -10.69 13.09 -18.30
N PRO A 183 -11.21 12.02 -18.93
CA PRO A 183 -11.91 10.96 -18.21
C PRO A 183 -10.94 10.16 -17.33
N VAL A 184 -11.36 9.95 -16.09
CA VAL A 184 -10.70 9.15 -15.05
C VAL A 184 -11.66 8.06 -14.63
N PHE A 185 -11.19 6.82 -14.63
CA PHE A 185 -11.96 5.68 -14.15
C PHE A 185 -11.66 5.46 -12.65
N LEU A 186 -12.68 5.60 -11.82
CA LEU A 186 -12.60 5.42 -10.36
C LEU A 186 -13.29 4.12 -9.99
N ALA A 187 -12.64 3.27 -9.19
CA ALA A 187 -13.19 1.97 -8.84
C ALA A 187 -12.92 1.53 -7.39
N ASN A 188 -13.93 0.95 -6.76
CA ASN A 188 -13.84 0.18 -5.52
C ASN A 188 -13.61 -1.29 -5.88
N LEU A 189 -12.41 -1.79 -5.65
CA LEU A 189 -12.00 -3.15 -5.99
C LEU A 189 -11.76 -3.96 -4.71
N GLY A 190 -12.22 -5.20 -4.64
CA GLY A 190 -11.93 -6.10 -3.53
C GLY A 190 -13.10 -6.92 -3.04
N THR A 191 -13.06 -7.25 -1.76
CA THR A 191 -14.11 -7.95 -1.02
C THR A 191 -14.29 -7.29 0.35
N VAL A 192 -15.24 -7.79 1.16
CA VAL A 192 -15.40 -7.36 2.56
C VAL A 192 -14.16 -7.59 3.43
N GLU A 193 -13.22 -8.44 3.00
CA GLU A 193 -11.96 -8.72 3.69
C GLU A 193 -10.87 -7.68 3.39
N GLY A 194 -11.01 -6.95 2.28
CA GLY A 194 -10.03 -5.98 1.85
C GLY A 194 -10.43 -5.34 0.53
N MET A 195 -10.51 -4.02 0.50
CA MET A 195 -10.80 -3.22 -0.69
C MET A 195 -9.72 -2.18 -0.94
N GLU A 196 -9.62 -1.78 -2.19
CA GLU A 196 -8.76 -0.72 -2.69
C GLU A 196 -9.60 0.24 -3.52
N TYR A 197 -9.35 1.53 -3.33
CA TYR A 197 -9.89 2.57 -4.19
C TYR A 197 -8.88 2.87 -5.31
N ALA A 198 -9.17 2.40 -6.52
CA ALA A 198 -8.30 2.53 -7.67
C ALA A 198 -8.69 3.73 -8.55
N VAL A 199 -7.68 4.40 -9.09
CA VAL A 199 -7.80 5.56 -9.96
C VAL A 199 -6.98 5.26 -11.21
N MET A 200 -7.60 5.32 -12.38
CA MET A 200 -7.00 4.88 -13.64
C MET A 200 -7.46 5.76 -14.81
N GLY A 201 -6.78 5.64 -15.95
CA GLY A 201 -7.19 6.29 -17.19
C GLY A 201 -6.14 7.25 -17.76
N ARG A 202 -6.39 7.70 -18.99
CA ARG A 202 -5.42 8.43 -19.80
C ARG A 202 -4.98 9.77 -19.22
N ALA A 203 -5.88 10.48 -18.53
CA ALA A 203 -5.52 11.73 -17.85
C ALA A 203 -4.41 11.51 -16.82
N LEU A 204 -4.43 10.37 -16.13
CA LEU A 204 -3.44 9.97 -15.13
C LEU A 204 -2.09 9.61 -15.78
N SER A 205 -2.13 8.90 -16.90
CA SER A 205 -0.94 8.58 -17.70
C SER A 205 -0.29 9.83 -18.33
N ASN A 206 -1.10 10.78 -18.80
CA ASN A 206 -0.62 12.06 -19.33
C ASN A 206 -0.02 12.93 -18.24
N MET A 207 -0.68 13.01 -17.08
CA MET A 207 -0.18 13.69 -15.90
C MET A 207 1.21 13.16 -15.50
N ALA A 208 1.39 11.83 -15.47
CA ALA A 208 2.67 11.23 -15.08
C ALA A 208 3.79 11.57 -16.08
N LYS A 209 3.46 11.63 -17.39
CA LYS A 209 4.39 12.07 -18.43
C LYS A 209 4.71 13.56 -18.33
N ALA A 210 3.74 14.39 -17.95
CA ALA A 210 3.95 15.81 -17.73
C ALA A 210 4.91 16.03 -16.55
N GLU A 211 4.73 15.31 -15.45
CA GLU A 211 5.61 15.42 -14.29
C GLU A 211 7.05 14.96 -14.59
N ASP A 212 7.24 13.82 -15.27
CA ASP A 212 8.58 13.32 -15.63
C ASP A 212 9.36 14.32 -16.54
N ARG A 213 8.65 15.18 -17.26
CA ARG A 213 9.22 16.27 -18.07
C ARG A 213 9.46 17.56 -17.28
N ALA A 214 8.76 17.76 -16.17
CA ALA A 214 8.87 18.98 -15.38
C ALA A 214 10.23 19.02 -14.66
N ALA A 215 10.99 20.10 -14.83
CA ALA A 215 12.13 20.35 -13.96
C ALA A 215 11.65 20.71 -12.55
N ALA A 216 12.55 20.65 -11.57
CA ALA A 216 12.25 21.13 -10.23
C ALA A 216 11.77 22.59 -10.28
N THR A 217 10.69 22.90 -9.55
CA THR A 217 9.95 24.18 -9.52
C THR A 217 9.12 24.50 -10.76
N GLN A 218 8.96 23.56 -11.70
CA GLN A 218 8.10 23.74 -12.87
C GLN A 218 6.74 23.05 -12.70
N VAL A 219 5.77 23.58 -13.43
CA VAL A 219 4.43 23.02 -13.56
C VAL A 219 4.20 22.71 -15.04
N MET A 220 4.09 21.44 -15.36
CA MET A 220 3.89 20.94 -16.72
C MET A 220 2.48 20.38 -16.87
N VAL A 221 1.83 20.64 -18.00
CA VAL A 221 0.47 20.19 -18.27
C VAL A 221 0.37 19.53 -19.65
N ASP A 222 -0.61 18.63 -19.80
CA ASP A 222 -0.97 18.10 -21.12
C ASP A 222 -1.80 19.08 -21.97
N GLN A 223 -1.92 18.80 -23.27
CA GLN A 223 -2.70 19.59 -24.20
C GLN A 223 -4.13 19.87 -23.72
N ASN A 224 -4.83 18.85 -23.21
CA ASN A 224 -6.21 19.01 -22.74
C ASN A 224 -6.33 20.00 -21.58
N THR A 225 -5.39 19.94 -20.64
CA THR A 225 -5.35 20.88 -19.50
C THR A 225 -5.05 22.29 -19.97
N LYS A 226 -4.10 22.46 -20.90
CA LYS A 226 -3.77 23.75 -21.49
C LYS A 226 -4.97 24.36 -22.22
N ASP A 227 -5.72 23.56 -22.98
CA ASP A 227 -6.90 24.06 -23.70
C ASP A 227 -8.06 24.39 -22.75
N ALA A 228 -8.24 23.60 -21.69
CA ALA A 228 -9.29 23.83 -20.69
C ALA A 228 -9.05 25.09 -19.84
N ALA A 229 -7.79 25.44 -19.56
CA ALA A 229 -7.42 26.59 -18.72
C ALA A 229 -6.87 27.81 -19.51
N ALA A 230 -6.97 27.80 -20.84
CA ALA A 230 -6.37 28.81 -21.71
C ALA A 230 -6.89 30.25 -21.50
N ASP A 231 -8.06 30.41 -20.90
CA ASP A 231 -8.70 31.68 -20.59
C ASP A 231 -8.14 32.36 -19.32
N ILE A 232 -7.52 31.58 -18.42
CA ILE A 232 -6.95 32.10 -17.18
C ILE A 232 -5.45 31.86 -17.04
N ALA A 233 -4.83 31.07 -17.91
CA ALA A 233 -3.43 30.69 -17.78
C ALA A 233 -2.63 30.88 -19.08
N GLU A 234 -1.38 31.31 -18.92
CA GLU A 234 -0.42 31.46 -20.01
C GLU A 234 0.54 30.26 -20.00
N PHE A 235 0.79 29.73 -21.20
CA PHE A 235 1.59 28.53 -21.39
C PHE A 235 2.65 28.72 -22.47
N SER A 236 3.82 28.11 -22.27
CA SER A 236 4.88 28.00 -23.28
C SER A 236 5.00 26.55 -23.78
N ASP A 237 5.28 26.40 -25.07
CA ASP A 237 5.39 25.09 -25.71
C ASP A 237 6.63 24.33 -25.20
N ALA A 238 6.42 23.10 -24.73
CA ALA A 238 7.47 22.20 -24.26
C ALA A 238 7.62 20.94 -25.14
N GLY A 239 6.89 20.86 -26.27
CA GLY A 239 6.95 19.77 -27.24
C GLY A 239 6.17 18.51 -26.84
N ASP A 240 5.86 17.67 -27.85
CA ASP A 240 5.07 16.44 -27.75
C ASP A 240 3.73 16.59 -27.03
N ASP A 241 2.98 17.66 -27.31
CA ASP A 241 1.68 17.97 -26.70
C ASP A 241 1.74 18.29 -25.18
N PHE A 242 2.89 18.75 -24.69
CA PHE A 242 3.08 19.24 -23.33
C PHE A 242 3.43 20.73 -23.27
N TRP A 243 2.99 21.39 -22.20
CA TRP A 243 3.06 22.83 -22.04
C TRP A 243 3.52 23.22 -20.64
N LEU A 244 4.44 24.17 -20.55
CA LEU A 244 4.89 24.75 -19.29
C LEU A 244 3.94 25.88 -18.88
N LEU A 245 3.46 25.83 -17.65
CA LEU A 245 2.63 26.90 -17.08
C LEU A 245 3.51 28.08 -16.63
N GLU A 246 3.26 29.26 -17.21
CA GLU A 246 4.05 30.47 -16.96
C GLU A 246 3.35 31.40 -15.96
N ASN A 247 2.06 31.63 -16.15
CA ASN A 247 1.28 32.56 -15.35
C ASN A 247 -0.17 32.09 -15.23
N VAL A 248 -0.80 32.46 -14.11
CA VAL A 248 -2.21 32.17 -13.83
C VAL A 248 -2.85 33.44 -13.31
N ALA A 249 -3.94 33.86 -13.94
CA ALA A 249 -4.79 34.95 -13.49
C ALA A 249 -5.62 34.53 -12.27
N PRO A 250 -6.03 35.47 -11.40
CA PRO A 250 -6.92 35.16 -10.30
C PRO A 250 -8.21 34.50 -10.79
N PHE A 251 -8.60 33.42 -10.11
CA PHE A 251 -9.79 32.65 -10.43
C PHE A 251 -10.57 32.36 -9.15
N THR A 252 -11.89 32.48 -9.24
CA THR A 252 -12.81 32.11 -8.17
C THR A 252 -13.50 30.81 -8.58
N PRO A 253 -13.33 29.72 -7.81
CA PRO A 253 -14.02 28.45 -8.04
C PRO A 253 -15.54 28.57 -8.11
N SER A 254 -16.19 27.66 -8.85
CA SER A 254 -17.65 27.51 -8.82
C SER A 254 -18.13 27.07 -7.43
N GLU A 255 -19.34 27.41 -6.96
CA GLU A 255 -19.78 27.03 -5.59
C GLU A 255 -20.01 25.50 -5.39
N ASN A 256 -19.91 24.69 -6.45
CA ASN A 256 -20.38 23.29 -6.51
C ASN A 256 -19.28 22.22 -6.51
N TYR A 257 -18.17 22.43 -5.79
CA TYR A 257 -17.14 21.39 -5.60
C TYR A 257 -17.07 20.93 -4.15
N LEU A 258 -16.43 19.76 -3.93
CA LEU A 258 -16.15 19.20 -2.61
C LEU A 258 -15.14 20.08 -1.84
N SER A 259 -15.62 21.21 -1.32
CA SER A 259 -14.84 22.23 -0.63
C SER A 259 -14.73 21.98 0.87
N GLN A 260 -15.65 21.22 1.46
CA GLN A 260 -15.70 21.05 2.91
C GLN A 260 -14.64 20.07 3.39
N GLU A 261 -13.91 20.45 4.43
CA GLU A 261 -13.13 19.51 5.22
C GLU A 261 -14.06 18.41 5.74
N ILE A 262 -13.51 17.21 5.98
CA ILE A 262 -14.25 16.18 6.71
C ILE A 262 -14.42 16.73 8.13
N GLU A 263 -15.58 17.32 8.43
CA GLU A 263 -15.86 17.81 9.77
C GLU A 263 -16.03 16.63 10.73
N PRO A 264 -15.55 16.75 11.99
CA PRO A 264 -15.86 15.76 13.01
C PRO A 264 -17.39 15.65 13.13
N PRO A 265 -17.94 14.42 13.17
CA PRO A 265 -19.38 14.26 13.25
C PRO A 265 -19.94 14.97 14.50
N PRO A 266 -21.10 15.63 14.40
CA PRO A 266 -21.67 16.33 15.55
C PRO A 266 -21.95 15.34 16.67
N LEU A 267 -21.51 15.67 17.88
CA LEU A 267 -21.89 14.94 19.08
C LEU A 267 -23.31 15.34 19.47
N LEU A 268 -24.19 14.37 19.69
CA LEU A 268 -25.42 14.65 20.41
C LEU A 268 -25.08 14.98 21.86
N ALA A 269 -25.18 16.27 22.21
CA ALA A 269 -25.01 16.75 23.57
C ALA A 269 -26.37 16.69 24.29
N GLY A 270 -26.53 15.72 25.19
CA GLY A 270 -27.74 15.53 26.00
C GLY A 270 -28.65 14.42 25.46
N GLY A 271 -29.29 13.70 26.40
CA GLY A 271 -30.15 12.54 26.13
C GLY A 271 -30.00 11.47 27.21
N GLU A 272 -30.93 10.52 27.25
CA GLU A 272 -30.78 9.33 28.10
C GLU A 272 -29.66 8.42 27.56
N ALA A 273 -29.09 7.57 28.41
CA ALA A 273 -27.94 6.74 28.04
C ALA A 273 -28.20 5.85 26.81
N LEU A 274 -29.42 5.37 26.62
CA LEU A 274 -29.79 4.55 25.47
C LEU A 274 -29.84 5.36 24.17
N GLU A 275 -30.37 6.58 24.20
CA GLU A 275 -30.45 7.48 23.03
C GLU A 275 -29.04 7.82 22.52
N LEU A 276 -28.10 8.07 23.44
CA LEU A 276 -26.69 8.28 23.09
C LEU A 276 -26.10 7.06 22.39
N LEU A 277 -26.38 5.84 22.87
CA LEU A 277 -25.88 4.62 22.23
C LEU A 277 -26.56 4.33 20.89
N GLU A 278 -27.85 4.62 20.74
CA GLU A 278 -28.57 4.47 19.47
C GLU A 278 -28.07 5.45 18.41
N SER A 279 -27.68 6.67 18.82
CA SER A 279 -27.07 7.66 17.92
C SER A 279 -25.74 7.22 17.30
N CYS A 280 -25.09 6.21 17.89
CA CYS A 280 -23.87 5.63 17.34
C CYS A 280 -24.13 4.73 16.12
N LEU A 281 -25.35 4.25 15.90
CA LEU A 281 -25.65 3.26 14.85
C LEU A 281 -25.34 3.76 13.43
N PRO A 282 -25.71 5.00 13.03
CA PRO A 282 -25.29 5.53 11.73
C PRO A 282 -23.76 5.58 11.59
N HIS A 283 -23.05 5.99 12.66
CA HIS A 283 -21.58 6.04 12.64
C HIS A 283 -20.95 4.66 12.49
N ILE A 284 -21.46 3.65 13.21
CA ILE A 284 -21.01 2.26 13.08
C ILE A 284 -21.24 1.74 11.66
N THR A 285 -22.37 2.10 11.04
CA THR A 285 -22.69 1.64 9.69
C THR A 285 -21.70 2.21 8.68
N VAL A 286 -21.34 3.50 8.79
CA VAL A 286 -20.28 4.10 7.97
C VAL A 286 -18.91 3.46 8.26
N ILE A 287 -18.56 3.22 9.53
CA ILE A 287 -17.31 2.51 9.89
C ILE A 287 -17.27 1.13 9.23
N GLU A 288 -18.38 0.39 9.22
CA GLU A 288 -18.49 -0.92 8.58
C GLU A 288 -18.27 -0.86 7.06
N GLY A 289 -18.69 0.23 6.41
CA GLY A 289 -18.44 0.48 4.99
C GLY A 289 -17.00 0.90 4.67
N LEU A 290 -16.36 1.69 5.54
CA LEU A 290 -14.99 2.21 5.35
C LEU A 290 -13.92 1.19 5.74
N ARG A 291 -14.17 0.35 6.75
CA ARG A 291 -13.15 -0.57 7.29
C ARG A 291 -12.46 -1.47 6.25
N PRO A 292 -13.09 -1.96 5.16
CA PRO A 292 -12.40 -2.83 4.22
C PRO A 292 -11.25 -2.13 3.49
N PHE A 293 -11.22 -0.80 3.41
CA PHE A 293 -10.15 -0.04 2.78
C PHE A 293 -8.92 0.18 3.67
N VAL A 294 -8.97 -0.27 4.92
CA VAL A 294 -7.90 -0.06 5.91
C VAL A 294 -7.45 -1.42 6.43
N PRO A 295 -6.14 -1.73 6.43
CA PRO A 295 -5.63 -2.99 6.95
C PRO A 295 -6.10 -3.26 8.40
N ASP A 296 -6.51 -4.49 8.71
CA ASP A 296 -7.08 -4.87 10.01
C ASP A 296 -6.18 -4.51 11.21
N ASP A 297 -4.86 -4.66 11.05
CA ASP A 297 -3.88 -4.29 12.08
C ASP A 297 -3.85 -2.78 12.34
N LEU A 298 -3.99 -1.97 11.29
CA LEU A 298 -4.08 -0.52 11.41
C LEU A 298 -5.41 -0.13 12.04
N LEU A 299 -6.52 -0.70 11.55
CA LEU A 299 -7.86 -0.49 12.08
C LEU A 299 -7.94 -0.79 13.59
N SER A 300 -7.35 -1.90 14.03
CA SER A 300 -7.32 -2.30 15.45
C SER A 300 -6.62 -1.26 16.32
N ARG A 301 -5.55 -0.62 15.82
CA ARG A 301 -4.84 0.45 16.52
C ARG A 301 -5.65 1.75 16.55
N LEU A 302 -6.33 2.08 15.46
CA LEU A 302 -7.22 3.25 15.39
C LEU A 302 -8.42 3.12 16.33
N ILE A 303 -9.01 1.92 16.43
CA ILE A 303 -10.07 1.63 17.41
C ILE A 303 -9.54 1.75 18.84
N ALA A 304 -8.31 1.32 19.12
CA ALA A 304 -7.76 1.39 20.48
C ALA A 304 -7.52 2.83 20.96
N GLY A 305 -7.15 3.75 20.06
CA GLY A 305 -6.77 5.12 20.40
C GLY A 305 -7.07 6.15 19.31
N PRO A 306 -8.36 6.44 19.01
CA PRO A 306 -8.72 7.31 17.89
C PRO A 306 -8.31 8.78 18.08
N GLN A 307 -8.12 9.23 19.33
CA GLN A 307 -7.70 10.61 19.64
C GLN A 307 -6.18 10.82 19.61
N GLN A 308 -5.39 9.74 19.58
CA GLN A 308 -3.94 9.78 19.39
C GLN A 308 -3.56 8.82 18.27
N PRO A 309 -4.01 9.10 17.03
CA PRO A 309 -3.88 8.17 15.92
C PRO A 309 -2.46 8.05 15.38
N SER A 310 -1.48 8.74 15.99
CA SER A 310 -0.09 8.70 15.56
C SER A 310 0.48 7.30 15.78
N LEU A 311 0.71 6.56 14.69
CA LEU A 311 1.67 5.48 14.67
C LEU A 311 3.05 6.14 14.55
N PRO A 312 3.84 6.25 15.63
CA PRO A 312 5.13 6.91 15.57
C PRO A 312 5.98 6.22 14.52
N GLY A 313 6.61 7.04 13.66
CA GLY A 313 7.53 6.57 12.64
C GLY A 313 8.58 5.65 13.25
N SER A 314 8.77 4.48 12.68
CA SER A 314 9.77 3.52 13.13
C SER A 314 10.65 3.08 11.97
N HIS A 315 11.96 3.05 12.21
CA HIS A 315 12.91 2.50 11.26
C HIS A 315 12.97 0.98 11.47
N ARG A 316 12.48 0.20 10.51
CA ARG A 316 12.30 -1.25 10.71
C ARG A 316 12.59 -2.07 9.44
N PRO A 317 13.00 -3.34 9.58
CA PRO A 317 13.22 -4.21 8.43
C PRO A 317 11.88 -4.57 7.79
N VAL A 318 11.75 -4.33 6.49
CA VAL A 318 10.57 -4.62 5.68
C VAL A 318 11.03 -5.23 4.36
N THR A 319 10.28 -6.22 3.86
CA THR A 319 10.39 -6.61 2.45
C THR A 319 9.30 -5.91 1.67
N VAL A 320 9.72 -5.03 0.78
CA VAL A 320 8.85 -4.28 -0.12
C VAL A 320 8.74 -5.04 -1.42
N MET A 321 7.52 -5.16 -1.94
CA MET A 321 7.22 -5.70 -3.25
C MET A 321 6.50 -4.63 -4.05
N PHE A 322 6.94 -4.43 -5.29
CA PHE A 322 6.14 -3.78 -6.31
C PHE A 322 5.81 -4.79 -7.41
N ALA A 323 4.52 -4.99 -7.67
CA ALA A 323 4.02 -5.80 -8.77
C ALA A 323 3.34 -4.86 -9.79
N ASN A 324 4.02 -4.60 -10.90
CA ASN A 324 3.48 -3.80 -11.99
C ASN A 324 2.65 -4.69 -12.91
N PHE A 325 1.46 -4.22 -13.25
CA PHE A 325 0.53 -4.88 -14.15
C PHE A 325 0.03 -3.90 -15.21
N TYR A 326 -0.08 -4.36 -16.45
CA TYR A 326 -0.40 -3.51 -17.60
C TYR A 326 -1.29 -4.27 -18.61
N GLY A 327 -1.88 -3.52 -19.55
CA GLY A 327 -2.96 -3.96 -20.44
C GLY A 327 -4.34 -3.42 -20.03
N ILE A 328 -4.49 -3.01 -18.77
CA ILE A 328 -5.73 -2.40 -18.25
C ILE A 328 -6.06 -1.08 -18.93
N ASP A 329 -5.08 -0.21 -19.18
CA ASP A 329 -5.36 1.09 -19.79
C ASP A 329 -5.95 0.94 -21.20
N GLU A 330 -5.44 -0.03 -21.98
CA GLU A 330 -5.97 -0.37 -23.30
C GLU A 330 -7.41 -0.91 -23.22
N ILE A 331 -7.71 -1.73 -22.22
CA ILE A 331 -9.07 -2.21 -21.95
C ILE A 331 -10.00 -1.05 -21.61
N ILE A 332 -9.59 -0.16 -20.70
CA ILE A 332 -10.38 1.01 -20.27
C ILE A 332 -10.65 1.93 -21.46
N GLU A 333 -9.64 2.22 -22.27
CA GLU A 333 -9.76 3.10 -23.44
C GLU A 333 -10.68 2.52 -24.51
N THR A 334 -10.56 1.22 -24.77
CA THR A 334 -11.32 0.55 -25.83
C THR A 334 -12.78 0.34 -25.45
N LEU A 335 -13.04 -0.07 -24.20
CA LEU A 335 -14.38 -0.35 -23.71
C LEU A 335 -15.15 0.92 -23.33
N GLY A 336 -14.45 1.91 -22.79
CA GLY A 336 -15.01 3.21 -22.41
C GLY A 336 -16.21 3.13 -21.47
N GLN A 337 -16.99 4.21 -21.44
CA GLN A 337 -18.16 4.36 -20.56
C GLN A 337 -19.29 3.37 -20.85
N ALA A 338 -19.33 2.77 -22.05
CA ALA A 338 -20.39 1.84 -22.43
C ALA A 338 -20.32 0.50 -21.67
N HIS A 339 -19.15 0.16 -21.12
CA HIS A 339 -18.87 -1.15 -20.54
C HIS A 339 -18.14 -1.06 -19.19
N GLU A 340 -18.49 -0.07 -18.35
CA GLU A 340 -17.92 0.14 -17.01
C GLU A 340 -17.99 -1.11 -16.12
N ASP A 341 -19.09 -1.88 -16.20
CA ASP A 341 -19.27 -3.11 -15.43
C ASP A 341 -18.23 -4.18 -15.79
N ALA A 342 -17.93 -4.33 -17.09
CA ALA A 342 -16.95 -5.30 -17.57
C ALA A 342 -15.52 -4.90 -17.16
N ILE A 343 -15.18 -3.61 -17.29
CA ILE A 343 -13.90 -3.05 -16.83
C ILE A 343 -13.74 -3.33 -15.32
N THR A 344 -14.77 -3.01 -14.54
CA THR A 344 -14.78 -3.22 -13.09
C THR A 344 -14.62 -4.70 -12.74
N GLN A 345 -15.30 -5.60 -13.44
CA GLN A 345 -15.22 -7.04 -13.19
C GLN A 345 -13.81 -7.60 -13.47
N ILE A 346 -13.17 -7.17 -14.56
CA ILE A 346 -11.81 -7.60 -14.91
C ILE A 346 -10.81 -7.11 -13.85
N LEU A 347 -10.87 -5.83 -13.50
CA LEU A 347 -10.03 -5.22 -12.47
C LEU A 347 -10.21 -5.88 -11.11
N ASN A 348 -11.45 -6.10 -10.71
CA ASN A 348 -11.76 -6.73 -9.43
C ASN A 348 -11.26 -8.19 -9.39
N THR A 349 -11.40 -8.93 -10.49
CA THR A 349 -10.90 -10.31 -10.58
C THR A 349 -9.39 -10.37 -10.39
N HIS A 350 -8.66 -9.47 -11.04
CA HIS A 350 -7.21 -9.33 -10.87
C HIS A 350 -6.87 -8.97 -9.42
N PHE A 351 -7.42 -7.86 -8.91
CA PHE A 351 -7.10 -7.35 -7.58
C PHE A 351 -7.39 -8.38 -6.47
N VAL A 352 -8.57 -9.00 -6.47
CA VAL A 352 -8.95 -10.01 -5.45
C VAL A 352 -8.04 -11.23 -5.48
N THR A 353 -7.58 -11.64 -6.67
CA THR A 353 -6.68 -12.78 -6.81
C THR A 353 -5.30 -12.45 -6.25
N MET A 354 -4.75 -11.27 -6.58
CA MET A 354 -3.45 -10.84 -6.07
C MET A 354 -3.48 -10.56 -4.56
N SER A 355 -4.51 -9.87 -4.07
CA SER A 355 -4.64 -9.52 -2.65
C SER A 355 -4.79 -10.75 -1.75
N ARG A 356 -5.53 -11.78 -2.19
CA ARG A 356 -5.64 -13.05 -1.47
C ARG A 356 -4.32 -13.80 -1.36
N ILE A 357 -3.53 -13.81 -2.44
CA ILE A 357 -2.20 -14.44 -2.42
C ILE A 357 -1.31 -13.70 -1.43
N LEU A 358 -1.25 -12.37 -1.52
CA LEU A 358 -0.47 -11.53 -0.59
C LEU A 358 -0.88 -11.77 0.86
N ALA A 359 -2.18 -11.69 1.17
CA ALA A 359 -2.71 -11.88 2.51
C ALA A 359 -2.38 -13.27 3.07
N ARG A 360 -2.49 -14.33 2.26
CA ARG A 360 -2.15 -15.70 2.68
C ARG A 360 -0.69 -15.84 3.11
N PHE A 361 0.22 -15.12 2.47
CA PHE A 361 1.63 -15.09 2.85
C PHE A 361 1.95 -14.06 3.94
N GLY A 362 0.97 -13.32 4.47
CA GLY A 362 1.17 -12.29 5.49
C GLY A 362 1.62 -10.93 4.92
N GLY A 363 1.50 -10.74 3.61
CA GLY A 363 1.72 -9.46 2.94
C GLY A 363 0.47 -8.60 3.02
N VAL A 364 0.68 -7.29 3.20
CA VAL A 364 -0.40 -6.29 3.21
C VAL A 364 -0.28 -5.44 1.96
N VAL A 365 -1.36 -5.31 1.20
CA VAL A 365 -1.44 -4.31 0.12
C VAL A 365 -1.43 -2.94 0.77
N ASN A 366 -0.42 -2.13 0.46
CA ASN A 366 -0.31 -0.77 0.98
C ASN A 366 -1.09 0.21 0.12
N LYS A 367 -0.95 0.09 -1.21
CA LYS A 367 -1.68 0.91 -2.19
C LYS A 367 -1.57 0.31 -3.60
N VAL A 368 -2.48 0.74 -4.46
CA VAL A 368 -2.41 0.56 -5.92
C VAL A 368 -2.31 1.92 -6.59
N ASP A 369 -1.24 2.20 -7.31
CA ASP A 369 -1.03 3.49 -7.98
C ASP A 369 -0.57 3.31 -9.43
N THR A 370 -0.52 4.43 -10.15
CA THR A 370 -0.12 4.45 -11.57
C THR A 370 1.38 4.46 -11.71
N TYR A 371 1.85 3.87 -12.80
CA TYR A 371 3.25 3.83 -13.17
C TYR A 371 3.42 4.28 -14.62
N ALA A 372 4.67 4.50 -15.07
CA ALA A 372 4.95 4.96 -16.43
C ALA A 372 4.33 4.06 -17.51
N ILE A 373 4.16 2.76 -17.22
CA ILE A 373 3.47 1.80 -18.06
C ILE A 373 2.56 0.96 -17.15
N GLY A 374 1.25 1.15 -17.26
CA GLY A 374 0.24 0.48 -16.46
C GLY A 374 0.21 0.92 -15.00
N HIS A 375 -0.22 0.01 -14.13
CA HIS A 375 -0.43 0.26 -12.71
C HIS A 375 0.48 -0.64 -11.87
N ARG A 376 0.59 -0.39 -10.57
CA ARG A 376 1.38 -1.26 -9.68
C ARG A 376 0.71 -1.45 -8.33
N ILE A 377 0.84 -2.65 -7.79
CA ILE A 377 0.50 -2.97 -6.41
C ILE A 377 1.78 -2.83 -5.58
N MET A 378 1.74 -1.99 -4.54
CA MET A 378 2.75 -1.96 -3.50
C MET A 378 2.32 -2.85 -2.35
N ALA A 379 3.10 -3.88 -2.04
CA ALA A 379 2.84 -4.78 -0.93
C ALA A 379 3.99 -4.79 0.07
N LEU A 380 3.65 -4.92 1.36
CA LEU A 380 4.58 -4.85 2.47
C LEU A 380 4.53 -6.11 3.32
N PHE A 381 5.70 -6.67 3.59
CA PHE A 381 5.92 -7.79 4.51
C PHE A 381 6.83 -7.30 5.63
N GLY A 382 6.38 -7.41 6.89
CA GLY A 382 7.15 -6.92 8.04
C GLY A 382 6.75 -5.53 8.56
N ALA A 383 5.93 -4.78 7.81
CA ALA A 383 5.62 -3.39 8.13
C ALA A 383 4.63 -3.24 9.30
N LEU A 384 3.50 -3.95 9.27
CA LEU A 384 2.50 -3.94 10.37
C LEU A 384 2.74 -5.11 11.33
N HIS A 385 2.87 -6.31 10.77
CA HIS A 385 3.24 -7.55 11.44
C HIS A 385 4.56 -8.08 10.89
N ALA A 386 5.49 -8.48 11.77
CA ALA A 386 6.82 -8.92 11.39
C ALA A 386 7.04 -10.40 11.63
N HIS A 387 7.63 -11.07 10.64
CA HIS A 387 8.03 -12.47 10.70
C HIS A 387 9.52 -12.61 10.36
N GLU A 388 10.18 -13.63 10.92
CA GLU A 388 11.59 -13.91 10.59
C GLU A 388 11.78 -14.29 9.10
N ASP A 389 10.73 -14.80 8.45
CA ASP A 389 10.74 -15.32 7.08
C ASP A 389 10.01 -14.42 6.07
N ASP A 390 9.77 -13.15 6.38
CA ASP A 390 9.12 -12.18 5.48
C ASP A 390 9.75 -12.12 4.07
N PRO A 391 11.08 -12.14 3.87
CA PRO A 391 11.66 -12.21 2.53
C PRO A 391 11.27 -13.48 1.75
N GLN A 392 11.10 -14.60 2.43
CA GLN A 392 10.74 -15.88 1.80
C GLN A 392 9.26 -15.88 1.43
N ARG A 393 8.40 -15.40 2.33
CA ARG A 393 6.96 -15.20 2.11
C ARG A 393 6.70 -14.33 0.89
N ALA A 394 7.40 -13.20 0.80
CA ALA A 394 7.26 -12.26 -0.30
C ALA A 394 7.65 -12.88 -1.66
N VAL A 395 8.78 -13.61 -1.73
CA VAL A 395 9.20 -14.28 -2.97
C VAL A 395 8.22 -15.38 -3.38
N ARG A 396 7.69 -16.17 -2.43
CA ARG A 396 6.65 -17.18 -2.72
C ARG A 396 5.37 -16.54 -3.26
N ALA A 397 4.93 -15.45 -2.62
CA ALA A 397 3.77 -14.68 -3.06
C ALA A 397 3.95 -14.18 -4.49
N ALA A 398 5.10 -13.58 -4.83
CA ALA A 398 5.39 -13.09 -6.17
C ALA A 398 5.35 -14.20 -7.23
N VAL A 399 5.98 -15.34 -6.97
CA VAL A 399 5.97 -16.48 -7.91
C VAL A 399 4.55 -17.00 -8.11
N GLU A 400 3.74 -17.06 -7.05
CA GLU A 400 2.35 -17.49 -7.17
C GLU A 400 1.45 -16.48 -7.87
N MET A 401 1.65 -15.18 -7.65
CA MET A 401 0.97 -14.12 -8.39
C MET A 401 1.22 -14.26 -9.90
N ASN A 402 2.46 -14.56 -10.30
CA ASN A 402 2.81 -14.88 -11.70
C ASN A 402 2.03 -16.08 -12.25
N ARG A 403 1.94 -17.18 -11.50
CA ARG A 403 1.15 -18.35 -11.91
C ARG A 403 -0.36 -18.07 -11.95
N ALA A 404 -0.87 -17.27 -11.03
CA ALA A 404 -2.29 -16.98 -10.91
C ALA A 404 -2.82 -16.07 -12.02
N LEU A 405 -1.96 -15.24 -12.62
CA LEU A 405 -2.34 -14.35 -13.72
C LEU A 405 -2.86 -15.09 -14.95
N GLY A 406 -2.37 -16.30 -15.23
CA GLY A 406 -2.92 -17.12 -16.33
C GLY A 406 -4.43 -17.34 -16.18
N LYS A 407 -4.90 -17.70 -14.98
CA LYS A 407 -6.33 -17.87 -14.69
C LYS A 407 -7.11 -16.55 -14.71
N VAL A 408 -6.46 -15.44 -14.37
CA VAL A 408 -7.07 -14.10 -14.48
C VAL A 408 -7.25 -13.74 -15.95
N ASN A 409 -6.25 -13.99 -16.79
CA ASN A 409 -6.30 -13.76 -18.24
C ASN A 409 -7.38 -14.61 -18.92
N GLU A 410 -7.51 -15.89 -18.55
CA GLU A 410 -8.59 -16.75 -19.06
C GLU A 410 -9.98 -16.14 -18.79
N ARG A 411 -10.19 -15.60 -17.59
CA ARG A 411 -11.46 -14.95 -17.21
C ARG A 411 -11.66 -13.62 -17.93
N ALA A 412 -10.62 -12.80 -18.01
CA ALA A 412 -10.66 -11.52 -18.69
C ALA A 412 -10.96 -11.71 -20.18
N ALA A 413 -10.27 -12.63 -20.86
CA ALA A 413 -10.50 -12.97 -22.26
C ALA A 413 -11.94 -13.44 -22.51
N LYS A 414 -12.52 -14.23 -21.59
CA LYS A 414 -13.92 -14.64 -21.68
C LYS A 414 -14.87 -13.43 -21.65
N ILE A 415 -14.71 -12.54 -20.66
CA ILE A 415 -15.53 -11.32 -20.55
C ILE A 415 -15.40 -10.48 -21.82
N LEU A 416 -14.18 -10.27 -22.30
CA LEU A 416 -13.91 -9.47 -23.50
C LEU A 416 -14.53 -10.10 -24.76
N SER A 417 -14.52 -11.44 -24.89
CA SER A 417 -15.11 -12.14 -26.05
C SER A 417 -16.63 -12.08 -26.14
N GLU A 418 -17.32 -11.78 -25.04
CA GLU A 418 -18.79 -11.66 -24.98
C GLU A 418 -19.26 -10.24 -25.33
N LEU A 419 -18.35 -9.27 -25.44
CA LEU A 419 -18.66 -7.87 -25.75
C LEU A 419 -18.68 -7.61 -27.26
N PRO A 420 -19.59 -6.75 -27.75
CA PRO A 420 -19.60 -6.30 -29.14
C PRO A 420 -18.48 -5.28 -29.37
N SER A 421 -17.24 -5.73 -29.38
CA SER A 421 -16.06 -4.91 -29.67
C SER A 421 -15.28 -5.50 -30.83
N ASP A 422 -14.90 -4.66 -31.79
CA ASP A 422 -14.02 -5.04 -32.90
C ASP A 422 -12.54 -5.20 -32.45
N ALA A 423 -12.24 -5.00 -31.17
CA ALA A 423 -10.88 -5.04 -30.65
C ALA A 423 -10.45 -6.46 -30.27
N GLU A 424 -9.33 -6.89 -30.84
CA GLU A 424 -8.66 -8.16 -30.51
C GLU A 424 -7.66 -7.96 -29.37
N PHE A 425 -8.05 -8.27 -28.13
CA PHE A 425 -7.17 -8.19 -26.95
C PHE A 425 -6.20 -9.37 -26.78
N GLY A 426 -6.25 -10.37 -27.68
CA GLY A 426 -5.47 -11.60 -27.59
C GLY A 426 -5.86 -12.50 -26.40
N THR A 427 -5.07 -13.55 -26.15
CA THR A 427 -5.31 -14.51 -25.06
C THR A 427 -4.71 -14.08 -23.72
N GLU A 428 -3.81 -13.10 -23.72
CA GLU A 428 -3.10 -12.60 -22.53
C GLU A 428 -3.26 -11.07 -22.43
N PRO A 429 -4.48 -10.59 -22.14
CA PRO A 429 -4.76 -9.16 -22.11
C PRO A 429 -4.05 -8.45 -20.96
N LEU A 430 -3.73 -9.16 -19.87
CA LEU A 430 -3.01 -8.61 -18.73
C LEU A 430 -1.63 -9.25 -18.60
N LYS A 431 -0.67 -8.40 -18.27
CA LYS A 431 0.74 -8.76 -18.14
C LYS A 431 1.28 -8.20 -16.83
N GLN A 432 2.31 -8.83 -16.27
CA GLN A 432 2.90 -8.34 -15.03
C GLN A 432 4.41 -8.57 -14.94
N ARG A 433 5.04 -7.81 -14.07
CA ARG A 433 6.44 -7.94 -13.67
C ARG A 433 6.60 -7.51 -12.22
N ILE A 434 7.47 -8.17 -11.46
CA ILE A 434 7.56 -7.99 -10.02
C ILE A 434 9.00 -7.70 -9.59
N GLY A 435 9.16 -6.68 -8.75
CA GLY A 435 10.42 -6.36 -8.08
C GLY A 435 10.30 -6.49 -6.56
N LEU A 436 11.31 -7.06 -5.91
CA LEU A 436 11.37 -7.17 -4.44
C LEU A 436 12.72 -6.73 -3.88
N ASN A 437 12.65 -6.15 -2.69
CA ASN A 437 13.84 -5.80 -1.93
C ASN A 437 13.55 -5.87 -0.42
N SER A 438 14.55 -6.30 0.36
CA SER A 438 14.49 -6.38 1.82
C SER A 438 15.50 -5.40 2.41
N GLY A 439 15.03 -4.49 3.24
CA GLY A 439 15.87 -3.45 3.82
C GLY A 439 15.20 -2.75 4.99
N PHE A 440 15.92 -1.81 5.61
CA PHE A 440 15.33 -0.95 6.62
C PHE A 440 14.64 0.24 5.94
N VAL A 441 13.40 0.49 6.34
CA VAL A 441 12.59 1.60 5.84
C VAL A 441 12.02 2.37 7.02
N PHE A 442 11.70 3.64 6.79
CA PHE A 442 10.86 4.40 7.71
C PHE A 442 9.41 4.00 7.49
N ALA A 443 8.71 3.52 8.51
CA ALA A 443 7.32 3.10 8.47
C ALA A 443 6.49 3.93 9.46
N GLY A 444 5.44 4.59 8.99
CA GLY A 444 4.63 5.49 9.83
C GLY A 444 3.46 6.12 9.07
N ASN A 445 2.73 6.99 9.78
CA ASN A 445 1.73 7.83 9.15
C ASN A 445 2.41 8.94 8.32
N VAL A 446 1.87 9.20 7.14
CA VAL A 446 2.27 10.25 6.20
C VAL A 446 1.06 11.12 5.94
N GLY A 447 1.18 12.45 6.04
CA GLY A 447 0.11 13.40 5.75
C GLY A 447 -0.25 14.32 6.93
N SER A 448 -1.42 14.95 6.84
CA SER A 448 -1.97 15.91 7.79
C SER A 448 -2.91 15.27 8.81
N THR A 449 -3.42 16.08 9.74
CA THR A 449 -4.53 15.65 10.59
C THR A 449 -5.80 15.34 9.81
N ALA A 450 -6.06 16.08 8.73
CA ALA A 450 -7.23 15.95 7.87
C ALA A 450 -7.12 14.76 6.90
N ARG A 451 -5.91 14.43 6.43
CA ARG A 451 -5.70 13.32 5.49
C ARG A 451 -4.33 12.66 5.69
N ARG A 452 -4.31 11.35 5.96
CA ARG A 452 -3.10 10.57 6.24
C ARG A 452 -3.12 9.17 5.65
N GLU A 453 -1.97 8.56 5.40
CA GLU A 453 -1.84 7.13 5.08
C GLU A 453 -0.77 6.49 5.94
N TYR A 454 -0.92 5.21 6.27
CA TYR A 454 0.20 4.43 6.75
C TYR A 454 1.02 3.96 5.55
N SER A 455 2.29 4.34 5.47
CA SER A 455 3.16 3.92 4.36
C SER A 455 4.60 3.77 4.81
N VAL A 456 5.45 3.36 3.87
CA VAL A 456 6.89 3.23 4.08
C VAL A 456 7.65 4.12 3.11
N MET A 457 8.76 4.69 3.59
CA MET A 457 9.61 5.60 2.83
C MET A 457 11.08 5.23 2.98
N GLY A 458 11.88 5.63 1.98
CA GLY A 458 13.33 5.50 1.96
C GLY A 458 13.87 4.81 0.71
N ASP A 459 15.19 4.81 0.58
CA ASP A 459 15.91 4.29 -0.59
C ASP A 459 15.61 2.83 -0.93
N GLU A 460 15.29 2.03 0.07
CA GLU A 460 14.95 0.62 -0.14
C GLU A 460 13.62 0.46 -0.89
N VAL A 461 12.68 1.41 -0.74
CA VAL A 461 11.43 1.49 -1.54
C VAL A 461 11.78 1.87 -2.98
N ASN A 462 12.62 2.90 -3.16
CA ASN A 462 13.05 3.37 -4.49
C ASN A 462 13.83 2.30 -5.27
N LEU A 463 14.72 1.57 -4.59
CA LEU A 463 15.42 0.42 -5.17
C LEU A 463 14.43 -0.66 -5.62
N THR A 464 13.37 -0.92 -4.84
CA THR A 464 12.33 -1.90 -5.22
C THR A 464 11.62 -1.47 -6.50
N ALA A 465 11.19 -0.21 -6.58
CA ALA A 465 10.53 0.34 -7.76
C ALA A 465 11.45 0.27 -8.98
N ARG A 466 12.74 0.54 -8.80
CA ARG A 466 13.74 0.44 -9.88
C ARG A 466 13.94 -0.99 -10.36
N LEU A 467 13.99 -1.97 -9.45
CA LEU A 467 14.10 -3.39 -9.80
C LEU A 467 12.90 -3.86 -10.62
N MET A 468 11.69 -3.51 -10.19
CA MET A 468 10.46 -3.78 -10.96
C MET A 468 10.51 -3.14 -12.35
N GLY A 469 10.97 -1.88 -12.45
CA GLY A 469 11.01 -1.15 -13.72
C GLY A 469 11.93 -1.76 -14.78
N ILE A 470 12.96 -2.50 -14.38
CA ILE A 470 13.87 -3.19 -15.30
C ILE A 470 13.56 -4.69 -15.49
N ALA A 471 12.67 -5.24 -14.66
CA ALA A 471 12.25 -6.63 -14.77
C ALA A 471 11.52 -6.84 -16.11
N LYS A 472 11.72 -8.01 -16.72
CA LYS A 472 10.97 -8.39 -17.92
C LYS A 472 9.59 -8.88 -17.52
N GLU A 473 8.71 -9.00 -18.51
CA GLU A 473 7.39 -9.61 -18.35
C GLU A 473 7.53 -11.03 -17.75
N GLY A 474 6.78 -11.30 -16.69
CA GLY A 474 6.82 -12.57 -15.95
C GLY A 474 8.01 -12.74 -15.01
N ASP A 475 8.97 -11.81 -14.96
CA ASP A 475 10.10 -11.90 -14.04
C ASP A 475 9.68 -11.58 -12.60
N VAL A 476 10.33 -12.28 -11.67
CA VAL A 476 10.41 -11.91 -10.25
C VAL A 476 11.85 -11.51 -9.96
N LEU A 477 12.14 -10.21 -9.97
CA LEU A 477 13.47 -9.67 -9.76
C LEU A 477 13.69 -9.28 -8.30
N ILE A 478 14.77 -9.78 -7.70
CA ILE A 478 15.10 -9.55 -6.29
C ILE A 478 16.46 -8.88 -6.12
N SER A 479 16.58 -8.04 -5.10
CA SER A 479 17.86 -7.43 -4.73
C SER A 479 18.84 -8.43 -4.12
N GLN A 480 20.11 -8.04 -3.99
CA GLN A 480 21.12 -8.82 -3.28
C GLN A 480 20.75 -9.06 -1.80
N SER A 481 20.11 -8.10 -1.13
CA SER A 481 19.73 -8.26 0.28
C SER A 481 18.64 -9.34 0.41
N THR A 482 17.62 -9.34 -0.43
CA THR A 482 16.60 -10.40 -0.47
C THR A 482 17.23 -11.75 -0.86
N ALA A 483 18.10 -11.77 -1.86
CA ALA A 483 18.80 -12.99 -2.31
C ALA A 483 19.56 -13.69 -1.18
N ARG A 484 20.20 -12.95 -0.26
CA ARG A 484 20.90 -13.54 0.91
C ARG A 484 19.98 -14.36 1.80
N HIS A 485 18.70 -13.95 1.92
CA HIS A 485 17.71 -14.62 2.75
C HIS A 485 17.06 -15.82 2.05
N VAL A 486 17.03 -15.84 0.73
CA VAL A 486 16.23 -16.80 -0.05
C VAL A 486 17.05 -17.74 -0.96
N ARG A 487 18.35 -17.50 -1.16
CA ARG A 487 19.23 -18.29 -2.06
C ARG A 487 19.29 -19.80 -1.77
N ASN A 488 19.00 -20.20 -0.53
CA ASN A 488 18.97 -21.60 -0.12
C ASN A 488 17.66 -22.30 -0.48
N ILE A 489 16.62 -21.54 -0.85
CA ILE A 489 15.25 -22.01 -1.11
C ILE A 489 14.92 -21.88 -2.60
N PHE A 490 15.44 -20.84 -3.26
CA PHE A 490 15.17 -20.55 -4.66
C PHE A 490 16.41 -20.66 -5.52
N GLU A 491 16.20 -20.99 -6.79
CA GLU A 491 17.19 -20.86 -7.84
C GLU A 491 17.23 -19.40 -8.30
N LEU A 492 18.43 -18.84 -8.33
CA LEU A 492 18.65 -17.42 -8.57
C LEU A 492 19.60 -17.25 -9.76
N GLN A 493 19.15 -16.54 -10.78
CA GLN A 493 19.96 -16.19 -11.94
C GLN A 493 20.44 -14.74 -11.82
N ALA A 494 21.76 -14.56 -11.71
CA ALA A 494 22.36 -13.23 -11.60
C ALA A 494 22.10 -12.40 -12.87
N GLN A 495 21.80 -11.12 -12.69
CA GLN A 495 21.56 -10.15 -13.75
C GLN A 495 22.59 -9.02 -13.68
N GLU A 496 22.57 -8.15 -14.69
CA GLU A 496 23.39 -6.93 -14.70
C GLU A 496 23.09 -6.04 -13.49
N PRO A 497 24.12 -5.62 -12.72
CA PRO A 497 23.94 -4.76 -11.56
C PRO A 497 23.26 -3.43 -11.89
N VAL A 498 22.36 -3.00 -11.01
CA VAL A 498 21.56 -1.80 -11.23
C VAL A 498 22.19 -0.61 -10.54
N LYS A 499 22.39 0.47 -11.29
CA LYS A 499 22.65 1.79 -10.70
C LYS A 499 21.33 2.41 -10.25
N VAL A 500 21.27 2.79 -8.98
CA VAL A 500 20.15 3.54 -8.41
C VAL A 500 20.66 4.94 -8.09
N LYS A 501 19.86 5.96 -8.42
CA LYS A 501 20.12 7.35 -8.03
C LYS A 501 20.31 7.40 -6.51
N GLY A 502 21.41 8.00 -6.04
CA GLY A 502 21.75 8.05 -4.61
C GLY A 502 22.70 6.94 -4.12
N LYS A 503 22.74 5.76 -4.74
CA LYS A 503 23.68 4.68 -4.33
C LYS A 503 25.02 4.76 -5.09
N SER A 504 26.12 4.79 -4.35
CA SER A 504 27.48 4.93 -4.90
C SER A 504 27.99 3.68 -5.63
N LYS A 505 27.47 2.49 -5.29
CA LYS A 505 27.82 1.22 -5.94
C LYS A 505 26.58 0.60 -6.61
N PRO A 506 26.72 0.03 -7.82
CA PRO A 506 25.66 -0.77 -8.43
C PRO A 506 25.22 -1.91 -7.52
N VAL A 507 23.92 -2.17 -7.46
CA VAL A 507 23.32 -3.21 -6.63
C VAL A 507 23.15 -4.48 -7.47
N ALA A 508 23.76 -5.57 -7.02
CA ALA A 508 23.54 -6.88 -7.62
C ALA A 508 22.08 -7.32 -7.44
N ASN A 509 21.53 -8.00 -8.44
CA ASN A 509 20.15 -8.44 -8.47
C ASN A 509 20.03 -9.78 -9.21
N TYR A 510 18.92 -10.46 -8.99
CA TYR A 510 18.72 -11.83 -9.42
C TYR A 510 17.28 -12.05 -9.87
N VAL A 511 17.08 -12.80 -10.94
CA VAL A 511 15.75 -13.35 -11.29
C VAL A 511 15.55 -14.66 -10.53
N VAL A 512 14.37 -14.83 -9.95
CA VAL A 512 13.94 -16.09 -9.32
C VAL A 512 13.45 -17.03 -10.41
N SER A 513 14.21 -18.07 -10.73
CA SER A 513 13.88 -19.02 -11.82
C SER A 513 13.01 -20.19 -11.36
N GLY A 514 13.00 -20.48 -10.07
CA GLY A 514 12.23 -21.59 -9.53
C GLY A 514 12.47 -21.80 -8.04
N GLU A 515 11.60 -22.58 -7.43
CA GLU A 515 11.83 -23.11 -6.08
C GLU A 515 12.67 -24.38 -6.19
N ARG A 516 13.67 -24.52 -5.33
CA ARG A 516 14.53 -25.71 -5.32
C ARG A 516 13.76 -26.90 -4.75
N GLU A 517 13.84 -28.05 -5.41
CA GLU A 517 13.25 -29.31 -4.90
C GLU A 517 13.83 -29.74 -3.54
N ARG A 518 15.09 -29.35 -3.26
CA ARG A 518 15.73 -29.51 -1.95
C ARG A 518 16.30 -28.18 -1.47
N PRO A 519 15.85 -27.65 -0.32
CA PRO A 519 16.53 -26.55 0.36
C PRO A 519 18.02 -26.86 0.50
N GLN A 520 18.88 -26.01 -0.07
CA GLN A 520 20.35 -26.13 0.02
C GLN A 520 20.87 -26.05 1.48
N ARG A 521 20.00 -25.71 2.44
CA ARG A 521 20.28 -25.76 3.88
C ARG A 521 20.84 -27.13 4.31
N TRP A 522 20.41 -28.23 3.69
CA TRP A 522 20.92 -29.57 4.00
C TRP A 522 22.27 -29.90 3.34
N ALA A 523 22.71 -29.16 2.32
CA ALA A 523 23.91 -29.50 1.53
C ALA A 523 25.18 -28.73 1.93
N ASN A 524 25.06 -27.50 2.46
CA ASN A 524 26.20 -26.55 2.51
C ASN A 524 26.65 -26.10 3.92
N LEU A 525 26.06 -26.61 5.02
CA LEU A 525 26.42 -26.22 6.41
C LEU A 525 27.39 -27.18 7.13
N VAL A 526 28.00 -28.09 6.38
CA VAL A 526 28.79 -29.26 6.83
C VAL A 526 30.11 -28.90 7.56
N SER A 527 30.46 -27.61 7.72
CA SER A 527 31.79 -27.22 8.23
C SER A 527 31.85 -26.78 9.70
N ILE A 528 30.73 -26.60 10.41
CA ILE A 528 30.76 -26.09 11.79
C ILE A 528 30.15 -27.11 12.77
N PRO A 529 30.96 -27.72 13.68
CA PRO A 529 30.46 -28.70 14.64
C PRO A 529 29.46 -28.07 15.62
N ILE A 530 28.38 -28.78 15.92
CA ILE A 530 27.40 -28.34 16.91
C ILE A 530 27.99 -28.46 18.33
N VAL A 531 28.13 -27.33 19.02
CA VAL A 531 28.74 -27.28 20.36
C VAL A 531 27.64 -27.39 21.43
N GLY A 532 27.90 -28.17 22.48
CA GLY A 532 27.03 -28.22 23.67
C GLY A 532 25.73 -29.02 23.52
N ARG A 533 25.57 -29.80 22.45
CA ARG A 533 24.35 -30.59 22.15
C ARG A 533 24.58 -32.11 22.09
N ALA A 534 25.64 -32.60 22.74
CA ALA A 534 26.00 -34.01 22.71
C ALA A 534 24.89 -34.96 23.21
N PRO A 535 24.14 -34.64 24.28
CA PRO A 535 23.04 -35.50 24.74
C PRO A 535 21.91 -35.64 23.71
N GLU A 536 21.54 -34.54 23.06
CA GLU A 536 20.47 -34.51 22.05
C GLU A 536 20.90 -35.20 20.75
N LEU A 537 22.13 -34.96 20.29
CA LEU A 537 22.69 -35.66 19.13
C LEU A 537 22.72 -37.17 19.35
N LYS A 538 23.16 -37.63 20.53
CA LYS A 538 23.19 -39.06 20.86
C LYS A 538 21.81 -39.70 20.75
N LYS A 539 20.75 -39.00 21.18
CA LYS A 539 19.36 -39.47 21.01
C LYS A 539 18.96 -39.55 19.55
N GLY A 540 19.30 -38.53 18.75
CA GLY A 540 19.05 -38.50 17.32
C GLY A 540 19.76 -39.63 16.56
N TYR A 541 21.05 -39.83 16.80
CA TYR A 541 21.83 -40.90 16.16
C TYR A 541 21.32 -42.28 16.53
N ASN A 542 20.95 -42.51 17.79
CA ASN A 542 20.32 -43.77 18.20
C ASN A 542 19.00 -44.03 17.45
N ALA A 543 18.19 -42.99 17.22
CA ALA A 543 16.94 -43.13 16.46
C ALA A 543 17.22 -43.51 14.98
N VAL A 544 18.27 -42.95 14.39
CA VAL A 544 18.72 -43.32 13.04
C VAL A 544 19.18 -44.78 12.97
N GLU A 545 19.99 -45.25 13.92
CA GLU A 545 20.42 -46.66 13.96
C GLU A 545 19.24 -47.61 14.18
N GLN A 546 18.24 -47.23 14.99
CA GLN A 546 17.02 -48.02 15.15
C GLN A 546 16.22 -48.10 13.85
N ALA A 547 16.06 -46.97 13.14
CA ALA A 547 15.40 -46.94 11.84
C ALA A 547 16.11 -47.85 10.82
N ARG A 548 17.45 -47.84 10.79
CA ARG A 548 18.27 -48.73 9.96
C ARG A 548 18.05 -50.22 10.27
N ASN A 549 17.76 -50.56 11.53
CA ASN A 549 17.41 -51.92 11.94
C ASN A 549 15.92 -52.28 11.74
N GLY A 550 15.17 -51.47 10.98
CA GLY A 550 13.75 -51.69 10.68
C GLY A 550 12.78 -51.25 11.78
N GLN A 551 13.25 -50.52 12.80
CA GLN A 551 12.41 -50.01 13.88
C GLN A 551 12.14 -48.51 13.68
N GLY A 552 10.94 -48.18 13.21
CA GLY A 552 10.51 -46.81 13.03
C GLY A 552 10.44 -46.04 14.36
N ASN A 553 10.92 -44.80 14.34
CA ASN A 553 10.89 -43.91 15.49
C ASN A 553 10.37 -42.52 15.12
N LEU A 554 9.71 -41.87 16.07
CA LEU A 554 9.30 -40.48 15.97
C LEU A 554 10.13 -39.61 16.92
N LEU A 555 10.91 -38.70 16.36
CA LEU A 555 11.68 -37.71 17.13
C LEU A 555 10.99 -36.35 17.05
N ILE A 556 10.58 -35.80 18.20
CA ILE A 556 9.96 -34.46 18.28
C ILE A 556 11.00 -33.48 18.86
N LEU A 557 11.31 -32.43 18.10
CA LEU A 557 12.21 -31.35 18.51
C LEU A 557 11.41 -30.10 18.87
N SER A 558 11.38 -29.75 20.15
CA SER A 558 10.67 -28.58 20.67
C SER A 558 11.60 -27.61 21.40
N GLY A 559 11.21 -26.33 21.48
CA GLY A 559 12.00 -25.28 22.11
C GLY A 559 11.74 -23.90 21.50
N VAL A 560 12.26 -22.84 22.15
CA VAL A 560 12.10 -21.44 21.72
C VAL A 560 12.70 -21.16 20.34
N SER A 561 12.26 -20.09 19.65
CA SER A 561 12.86 -19.66 18.38
C SER A 561 14.37 -19.39 18.54
N GLY A 562 15.15 -19.61 17.49
CA GLY A 562 16.60 -19.36 17.49
C GLY A 562 17.48 -20.34 18.29
N ILE A 563 16.91 -21.25 19.10
CA ILE A 563 17.69 -22.17 19.97
C ILE A 563 18.50 -23.26 19.21
N GLY A 564 18.40 -23.30 17.87
CA GLY A 564 19.14 -24.24 17.03
C GLY A 564 18.42 -25.57 16.72
N LYS A 565 17.09 -25.65 16.87
CA LYS A 565 16.30 -26.87 16.57
C LYS A 565 16.54 -27.38 15.14
N THR A 566 16.49 -26.47 14.17
CA THR A 566 16.71 -26.79 12.75
C THR A 566 18.11 -27.34 12.53
N ARG A 567 19.14 -26.71 13.13
CA ARG A 567 20.52 -27.19 13.06
C ARG A 567 20.69 -28.59 13.65
N LEU A 568 20.03 -28.87 14.77
CA LEU A 568 20.04 -30.20 15.37
C LEU A 568 19.38 -31.26 14.48
N ALA A 569 18.25 -30.93 13.84
CA ALA A 569 17.58 -31.80 12.88
C ALA A 569 18.48 -32.08 11.65
N GLU A 570 19.17 -31.05 11.14
CA GLU A 570 20.11 -31.16 10.03
C GLU A 570 21.25 -32.15 10.34
N GLU A 571 21.84 -32.12 11.54
CA GLU A 571 22.91 -33.08 11.88
C GLU A 571 22.44 -34.52 12.02
N ILE A 572 21.22 -34.72 12.49
CA ILE A 572 20.63 -36.06 12.60
C ILE A 572 20.31 -36.59 11.20
N ALA A 573 19.74 -35.74 10.33
CA ALA A 573 19.46 -36.09 8.94
C ALA A 573 20.74 -36.40 8.16
N TYR A 574 21.80 -35.59 8.33
CA TYR A 574 23.10 -35.81 7.71
C TYR A 574 23.76 -37.13 8.16
N TYR A 575 23.65 -37.46 9.45
CA TYR A 575 24.09 -38.77 9.95
C TYR A 575 23.32 -39.93 9.29
N GLY A 576 22.01 -39.76 9.08
CA GLY A 576 21.17 -40.71 8.35
C GLY A 576 21.56 -40.88 6.87
N GLU A 577 21.81 -39.80 6.13
CA GLU A 577 22.29 -39.89 4.75
C GLU A 577 23.63 -40.62 4.66
N ARG A 578 24.55 -40.36 5.60
CA ARG A 578 25.83 -41.09 5.69
C ARG A 578 25.67 -42.57 6.05
N ALA A 579 24.54 -42.95 6.64
CA ALA A 579 24.18 -44.32 6.93
C ALA A 579 23.38 -44.99 5.79
N GLU A 580 23.39 -44.40 4.58
CA GLU A 580 22.70 -44.91 3.38
C GLU A 580 21.17 -44.97 3.51
N LEU A 581 20.58 -44.15 4.39
CA LEU A 581 19.13 -44.01 4.47
C LEU A 581 18.63 -42.95 3.48
N ASP A 582 17.52 -43.24 2.82
CA ASP A 582 16.81 -42.25 2.02
C ASP A 582 16.20 -41.17 2.92
N LEU A 583 16.62 -39.92 2.71
CA LEU A 583 16.09 -38.76 3.41
C LEU A 583 14.94 -38.14 2.61
N LEU A 584 13.73 -38.22 3.16
CA LEU A 584 12.59 -37.44 2.72
C LEU A 584 12.36 -36.31 3.70
N ALA A 585 12.30 -35.08 3.19
CA ALA A 585 12.11 -33.91 4.02
C ALA A 585 10.91 -33.09 3.51
N GLY A 586 10.08 -32.67 4.45
CA GLY A 586 8.93 -31.80 4.20
C GLY A 586 8.88 -30.72 5.26
N THR A 587 8.32 -29.57 4.89
CA THR A 587 8.09 -28.45 5.80
C THR A 587 6.61 -28.12 5.82
N CYS A 588 5.99 -28.15 7.00
CA CYS A 588 4.67 -27.57 7.20
C CYS A 588 4.86 -26.07 7.44
N LEU A 589 4.52 -25.27 6.44
CA LEU A 589 4.62 -23.82 6.53
C LEU A 589 3.34 -23.28 7.19
N SER A 590 3.47 -22.24 8.01
CA SER A 590 2.33 -21.61 8.70
C SER A 590 1.27 -20.97 7.79
N TYR A 591 1.50 -20.99 6.48
CA TYR A 591 0.72 -20.35 5.44
C TYR A 591 0.34 -21.31 4.29
N GLY A 592 0.42 -22.63 4.56
CA GLY A 592 0.11 -23.71 3.63
C GLY A 592 -1.30 -24.27 3.78
#